data_AF-A0A158PFW1-F1
#
_entry.id   AF-A0A158PFW1-F1
#
_cell.length_a   1.000
_cell.length_b   1.000
_cell.length_c   1.000
_cell.angle_alpha   90.00
_cell.angle_beta   90.00
_cell.angle_gamma   90.00
#
_symmetry.space_group_name_H-M   'P 1'
#
loop_
_entity.id
_entity.type
_entity.pdbx_description
1 polymer ?
#
loop_
_entity_poly.entity_id
_entity_poly.type
_entity_poly.pdbx_seq_one_letter_code
_entity_poly.pdbx_strand_id
1 'polypeptide(L)'
;MNYLLLNSDEFLEFARPISAKVVHIGGIALPEPSPLLEELQKIMDHNYRSGVVYISFGSIASTKEMPRKFRRAIFNVARAFAMYTFIWKVDDDDDDVESVSNLYTFTWRLAHRNLRCFVSHAGLNSVLELTTSGKPAILVPLFADQFRYKNPLLF
;
A
#
# COMPACT_ATOMS: atom_id res chain seq x y z
N MET A 1 10.79 20.45 26.46
CA MET A 1 9.79 19.93 25.51
C MET A 1 8.43 19.95 26.20
N ASN A 2 7.47 20.78 25.76
CA ASN A 2 6.15 20.87 26.41
C ASN A 2 5.12 19.89 25.83
N TYR A 3 5.24 19.55 24.55
CA TYR A 3 4.42 18.55 23.87
C TYR A 3 5.30 17.70 22.94
N LEU A 4 4.89 16.46 22.70
CA LEU A 4 5.45 15.57 21.69
C LEU A 4 4.34 15.24 20.69
N LEU A 5 4.52 15.69 19.44
CA LEU A 5 3.57 15.42 18.37
C LEU A 5 4.00 14.16 17.63
N LEU A 6 3.14 13.15 17.59
CA LEU A 6 3.40 11.87 16.94
C LEU A 6 2.55 11.73 15.68
N ASN A 7 3.19 11.59 14.51
CA ASN A 7 2.50 11.25 13.26
C ASN A 7 2.14 9.76 13.24
N SER A 8 1.21 9.37 14.10
CA SER A 8 0.72 8.00 14.28
C SER A 8 -0.75 8.06 14.67
N ASP A 9 -1.48 7.01 14.37
CA ASP A 9 -2.85 6.82 14.85
C ASP A 9 -2.82 6.15 16.23
N GLU A 10 -3.55 6.70 17.20
CA GLU A 10 -3.57 6.19 18.57
C GLU A 10 -4.09 4.75 18.68
N PHE A 11 -5.00 4.34 17.78
CA PHE A 11 -5.58 3.00 17.77
C PHE A 11 -4.68 1.95 17.14
N LEU A 12 -3.64 2.37 16.41
CA LEU A 12 -2.66 1.47 15.81
C LEU A 12 -1.41 1.27 16.65
N GLU A 13 -1.21 2.10 17.66
CA GLU A 13 -0.07 1.99 18.55
C GLU A 13 -0.28 0.85 19.56
N PHE A 14 0.83 0.20 19.95
CA PHE A 14 0.77 -0.76 21.04
C PHE A 14 0.36 -0.08 22.34
N ALA A 15 -0.52 -0.74 23.09
CA ALA A 15 -0.91 -0.29 24.41
C ALA A 15 0.32 -0.08 25.30
N ARG A 16 0.54 1.18 25.70
CA ARG A 16 1.62 1.59 26.60
C ARG A 16 1.19 2.82 27.39
N PRO A 17 1.74 3.05 28.60
CA PRO A 17 1.53 4.31 29.30
C PRO A 17 2.02 5.49 28.46
N ILE A 18 1.14 6.46 28.19
CA ILE A 18 1.47 7.71 27.50
C ILE A 18 1.23 8.91 28.41
N SER A 19 2.10 9.91 28.32
CA SER A 19 1.91 11.19 29.02
C SER A 19 0.84 12.01 28.28
N ALA A 20 0.05 12.81 29.01
CA ALA A 20 -0.89 13.77 28.42
C ALA A 20 -0.23 14.84 27.51
N LYS A 21 1.10 14.91 27.52
CA LYS A 21 1.88 15.77 26.62
C LYS A 21 2.14 15.14 25.24
N VAL A 22 1.79 13.87 25.06
CA VAL A 22 1.88 13.18 23.77
C VAL A 22 0.57 13.38 23.02
N VAL A 23 0.65 13.95 21.82
CA VAL A 23 -0.52 14.23 20.98
C VAL A 23 -0.34 13.50 19.65
N HIS A 24 -1.29 12.62 19.32
CA HIS A 24 -1.33 11.92 18.05
C HIS A 24 -1.88 12.86 16.98
N ILE A 25 -1.08 13.08 15.93
CA ILE A 25 -1.40 13.89 14.75
C ILE A 25 -1.24 13.04 13.48
N GLY A 26 -1.65 11.77 13.57
CA GLY A 26 -1.58 10.81 12.47
C GLY A 26 -2.26 11.36 11.22
N GLY A 27 -1.57 11.24 10.10
CA GLY A 27 -2.10 11.64 8.80
C GLY A 27 -1.81 13.09 8.41
N ILE A 28 -1.13 13.89 9.26
CA ILE A 28 -0.80 15.29 8.94
C ILE A 28 0.02 15.46 7.65
N ALA A 29 0.81 14.44 7.29
CA ALA A 29 1.64 14.43 6.10
C ALA A 29 0.97 13.71 4.91
N LEU A 30 -0.29 13.29 5.04
CA LEU A 30 -1.02 12.70 3.93
C LEU A 30 -1.41 13.79 2.94
N PRO A 31 -0.98 13.71 1.67
CA PRO A 31 -1.42 14.67 0.69
C PRO A 31 -2.93 14.54 0.44
N GLU A 32 -3.55 15.62 -0.04
CA GLU A 32 -4.92 15.57 -0.54
C GLU A 32 -5.04 14.60 -1.73
N PRO A 33 -6.18 13.92 -1.91
CA PRO A 33 -6.40 13.07 -3.08
C PRO A 33 -6.34 13.91 -4.36
N SER A 34 -5.39 13.62 -5.23
CA SER A 34 -5.38 14.17 -6.59
C SER A 34 -6.26 13.32 -7.52
N PRO A 35 -6.85 13.91 -8.57
CA PRO A 35 -7.51 13.14 -9.62
C PRO A 35 -6.56 12.07 -10.19
N LEU A 36 -7.13 10.92 -10.55
CA LEU A 36 -6.41 9.88 -11.27
C LEU A 36 -6.06 10.35 -12.68
N LEU A 37 -4.90 9.91 -13.19
CA LEU A 37 -4.61 9.99 -14.61
C LEU A 37 -5.71 9.27 -15.39
N GLU A 38 -6.11 9.81 -16.53
CA GLU A 38 -7.25 9.29 -17.31
C GLU A 38 -7.08 7.81 -17.69
N GLU A 39 -5.86 7.41 -18.04
CA GLU A 39 -5.52 6.01 -18.34
C GLU A 39 -5.73 5.10 -17.13
N LEU A 40 -5.24 5.52 -15.96
CA LEU A 40 -5.40 4.76 -14.73
C LEU A 40 -6.87 4.70 -14.31
N GLN A 41 -7.63 5.78 -14.47
CA GLN A 41 -9.07 5.79 -14.22
C GLN A 41 -9.79 4.74 -15.08
N LYS A 42 -9.47 4.65 -16.37
CA LYS A 42 -10.05 3.63 -17.28
C LYS A 42 -9.72 2.20 -16.86
N ILE A 43 -8.48 1.95 -16.43
CA ILE A 43 -8.05 0.64 -15.92
C ILE A 43 -8.81 0.28 -14.64
N MET A 44 -8.99 1.24 -13.74
CA MET A 44 -9.60 1.03 -12.42
C MET A 44 -11.12 0.94 -12.46
N ASP A 45 -11.77 1.62 -13.40
CA ASP A 45 -13.22 1.57 -13.62
C ASP A 45 -13.65 0.45 -14.56
N HIS A 46 -12.75 -0.50 -14.86
CA HIS A 46 -13.09 -1.54 -15.80
C HIS A 46 -14.18 -2.48 -15.23
N ASN A 47 -15.41 -2.29 -15.69
CA ASN A 47 -16.62 -2.89 -15.10
C ASN A 47 -16.72 -4.43 -15.12
N TYR A 48 -15.93 -5.13 -15.95
CA TYR A 48 -15.93 -6.60 -15.95
C TYR A 48 -15.00 -7.21 -14.88
N ARG A 49 -14.22 -6.39 -14.18
CA ARG A 49 -13.29 -6.84 -13.13
C ARG A 49 -13.97 -6.81 -11.76
N SER A 50 -13.64 -7.78 -10.91
CA SER A 50 -14.17 -7.85 -9.53
C SER A 50 -13.62 -6.77 -8.60
N GLY A 51 -12.50 -6.15 -8.99
CA GLY A 51 -11.88 -5.05 -8.27
C GLY A 51 -10.40 -4.92 -8.57
N VAL A 52 -9.75 -4.01 -7.86
CA VAL A 52 -8.34 -3.68 -8.02
C VAL A 52 -7.56 -4.11 -6.78
N VAL A 53 -6.39 -4.73 -7.01
CA VAL A 53 -5.36 -4.99 -6.00
C VAL A 53 -4.17 -4.10 -6.32
N TYR A 54 -3.75 -3.30 -5.35
CA TYR A 54 -2.55 -2.48 -5.49
C TYR A 54 -1.39 -3.11 -4.72
N ILE A 55 -0.20 -3.17 -5.31
CA ILE A 55 1.01 -3.73 -4.72
C ILE A 55 2.07 -2.62 -4.70
N SER A 56 2.56 -2.25 -3.52
CA SER A 56 3.64 -1.26 -3.38
C SER A 56 4.45 -1.49 -2.11
N PHE A 57 5.77 -1.56 -2.26
CA PHE A 57 6.72 -1.73 -1.15
C PHE A 57 7.46 -0.44 -0.80
N GLY A 58 6.92 0.71 -1.21
CA GLY A 58 7.52 2.02 -0.96
C GLY A 58 8.54 2.41 -2.04
N SER A 59 9.38 3.40 -1.73
CA SER A 59 10.47 3.87 -2.61
C SER A 59 11.84 3.36 -2.18
N ILE A 60 11.96 2.86 -0.95
CA ILE A 60 13.24 2.40 -0.40
C ILE A 60 13.52 0.94 -0.78
N ALA A 61 12.48 0.12 -0.88
CA ALA A 61 12.61 -1.25 -1.35
C ALA A 61 12.65 -1.27 -2.89
N SER A 62 13.85 -1.33 -3.46
CA SER A 62 14.01 -1.37 -4.91
C SER A 62 13.38 -2.64 -5.49
N THR A 63 12.57 -2.43 -6.52
CA THR A 63 11.98 -3.52 -7.30
C THR A 63 13.03 -4.32 -8.06
N LYS A 64 14.11 -3.68 -8.57
CA LYS A 64 15.26 -4.35 -9.21
C LYS A 64 15.93 -5.40 -8.33
N GLU A 65 16.07 -5.08 -7.05
CA GLU A 65 16.71 -5.97 -6.08
C GLU A 65 15.76 -7.07 -5.58
N MET A 66 14.46 -7.00 -5.93
CA MET A 66 13.49 -8.00 -5.54
C MET A 66 13.89 -9.38 -6.10
N PRO A 67 14.08 -10.40 -5.24
CA PRO A 67 14.44 -11.73 -5.69
C PRO A 67 13.41 -12.28 -6.70
N ARG A 68 13.89 -12.89 -7.80
CA ARG A 68 13.05 -13.42 -8.90
C ARG A 68 11.88 -14.30 -8.43
N LYS A 69 12.05 -15.03 -7.31
CA LYS A 69 10.98 -15.85 -6.72
C LYS A 69 9.75 -15.03 -6.31
N PHE A 70 9.94 -13.81 -5.79
CA PHE A 70 8.86 -12.93 -5.37
C PHE A 70 8.19 -12.25 -6.55
N ARG A 71 8.97 -11.79 -7.54
CA ARG A 71 8.43 -11.28 -8.81
C ARG A 71 7.53 -12.33 -9.48
N ARG A 72 8.03 -13.56 -9.59
CA ARG A 72 7.25 -14.67 -10.17
C ARG A 72 5.99 -14.97 -9.37
N ALA A 73 6.01 -14.83 -8.05
CA ALA A 73 4.81 -14.96 -7.23
C ALA A 73 3.76 -13.89 -7.59
N ILE A 74 4.16 -12.63 -7.79
CA ILE A 74 3.27 -11.55 -8.24
C ILE A 74 2.64 -11.90 -9.60
N PHE A 75 3.45 -12.31 -10.58
CA PHE A 75 2.95 -12.69 -11.91
C PHE A 75 1.99 -13.88 -11.85
N ASN A 76 2.33 -14.90 -11.05
CA ASN A 76 1.51 -16.10 -10.90
C ASN A 76 0.17 -15.77 -10.22
N VAL A 77 0.16 -14.93 -9.19
CA VAL A 77 -1.06 -14.48 -8.53
C VAL A 77 -1.91 -13.64 -9.49
N ALA A 78 -1.30 -12.72 -10.25
CA ALA A 78 -2.05 -11.94 -11.24
C ALA A 78 -2.75 -12.85 -12.27
N ARG A 79 -2.03 -13.85 -12.81
CA ARG A 79 -2.60 -14.85 -13.73
C ARG A 79 -3.70 -15.70 -13.10
N ALA A 80 -3.51 -16.15 -11.86
CA ALA A 80 -4.48 -17.00 -11.16
C ALA A 80 -5.78 -16.25 -10.84
N PHE A 81 -5.68 -14.96 -10.51
CA PHE A 81 -6.81 -14.08 -10.21
C PHE A 81 -7.16 -13.19 -11.39
N ALA A 82 -7.36 -13.81 -12.56
CA ALA A 82 -7.66 -13.13 -13.82
C ALA A 82 -8.94 -12.28 -13.82
N MET A 83 -9.78 -12.35 -12.77
CA MET A 83 -10.94 -11.47 -12.59
C MET A 83 -10.63 -10.14 -11.90
N TYR A 84 -9.47 -10.02 -11.27
CA TYR A 84 -9.01 -8.79 -10.63
C TYR A 84 -8.05 -8.04 -11.54
N THR A 85 -7.96 -6.73 -11.35
CA THR A 85 -6.90 -5.90 -11.91
C THR A 85 -5.81 -5.74 -10.86
N PHE A 86 -4.56 -5.98 -11.24
CA PHE A 86 -3.40 -5.74 -10.41
C PHE A 86 -2.70 -4.47 -10.88
N ILE A 87 -2.43 -3.57 -9.95
CA ILE A 87 -1.53 -2.44 -10.15
C ILE A 87 -0.31 -2.72 -9.29
N TRP A 88 0.88 -2.75 -9.89
CA TRP A 88 2.12 -2.92 -9.18
C TRP A 88 2.99 -1.69 -9.37
N LYS A 89 3.34 -1.04 -8.25
CA LYS A 89 4.34 0.03 -8.27
C LYS A 89 5.71 -0.58 -8.51
N VAL A 90 6.31 -0.23 -9.64
CA VAL A 90 7.66 -0.62 -10.07
C VAL A 90 8.51 0.64 -10.19
N ASP A 91 9.83 0.52 -10.00
CA ASP A 91 10.75 1.64 -10.20
C ASP A 91 10.84 1.98 -11.70
N ASP A 92 10.98 3.27 -12.04
CA ASP A 92 10.90 3.74 -13.43
C ASP A 92 11.96 3.12 -14.36
N ASP A 93 13.05 2.62 -13.80
CA ASP A 93 14.18 2.04 -14.53
C ASP A 93 14.20 0.50 -14.51
N ASP A 94 13.15 -0.16 -14.01
CA ASP A 94 13.03 -1.62 -13.91
C ASP A 94 12.22 -2.23 -15.06
N ASP A 95 12.95 -2.78 -16.04
CA ASP A 95 12.38 -3.39 -17.24
C ASP A 95 12.02 -4.89 -17.07
N ASP A 96 12.28 -5.52 -15.92
CA ASP A 96 12.07 -6.97 -15.70
C ASP A 96 10.62 -7.28 -15.25
N VAL A 97 9.64 -6.72 -15.96
CA VAL A 97 8.21 -6.94 -15.74
C VAL A 97 7.63 -7.81 -16.84
N GLU A 98 7.15 -9.01 -16.50
CA GLU A 98 6.47 -9.88 -17.45
C GLU A 98 5.13 -9.27 -17.90
N SER A 99 4.84 -9.37 -19.20
CA SER A 99 3.51 -9.00 -19.71
C SER A 99 2.45 -9.98 -19.19
N VAL A 100 1.54 -9.47 -18.37
CA VAL A 100 0.38 -10.20 -17.84
C VAL A 100 -0.85 -9.33 -18.07
N SER A 101 -1.90 -9.89 -18.67
CA SER A 101 -3.04 -9.14 -19.24
C SER A 101 -3.85 -8.31 -18.23
N ASN A 102 -3.69 -8.58 -16.94
CA ASN A 102 -4.37 -7.88 -15.86
C ASN A 102 -3.41 -7.25 -14.85
N LEU A 103 -2.13 -7.11 -15.21
CA LEU A 103 -1.12 -6.46 -14.39
C LEU A 103 -0.64 -5.20 -15.08
N TYR A 104 -0.74 -4.07 -14.38
CA TYR A 104 -0.34 -2.76 -14.87
C TYR A 104 0.64 -2.13 -13.89
N THR A 105 1.55 -1.30 -14.41
CA THR A 105 2.56 -0.61 -13.60
C THR A 105 2.23 0.87 -13.49
N PHE A 106 1.79 1.30 -12.31
CA PHE A 106 1.48 2.71 -12.03
C PHE A 106 1.81 3.03 -10.57
N THR A 107 2.26 4.28 -10.33
CA THR A 107 2.33 4.84 -8.98
C THR A 107 1.01 5.49 -8.62
N TRP A 108 0.44 5.12 -7.47
CA TRP A 108 -0.88 5.56 -7.06
C TRP A 108 -1.05 5.53 -5.52
N ARG A 109 -2.21 6.01 -5.02
CA ARG A 109 -2.60 6.19 -3.60
C ARG A 109 -3.97 5.59 -3.32
N LEU A 110 -4.31 5.23 -2.08
CA LEU A 110 -5.46 4.36 -1.76
C LEU A 110 -6.88 4.96 -1.87
N ALA A 111 -7.17 5.82 -2.86
CA ALA A 111 -8.38 6.66 -2.89
C ALA A 111 -9.52 6.19 -3.82
N HIS A 112 -9.45 5.00 -4.42
CA HIS A 112 -10.44 4.56 -5.42
C HIS A 112 -11.46 3.57 -4.86
N ARG A 113 -12.72 3.70 -5.26
CA ARG A 113 -13.81 2.83 -4.80
C ARG A 113 -13.59 1.35 -5.15
N ASN A 114 -13.00 1.07 -6.31
CA ASN A 114 -12.77 -0.31 -6.78
C ASN A 114 -11.52 -0.96 -6.17
N LEU A 115 -10.71 -0.24 -5.39
CA LEU A 115 -9.62 -0.86 -4.64
C LEU A 115 -10.18 -1.77 -3.55
N ARG A 116 -9.82 -3.05 -3.64
CA ARG A 116 -10.27 -4.12 -2.74
C ARG A 116 -9.18 -4.57 -1.77
N CYS A 117 -7.91 -4.45 -2.15
CA CYS A 117 -6.80 -4.87 -1.32
C CYS A 117 -5.55 -4.05 -1.64
N PHE A 118 -4.81 -3.64 -0.60
CA PHE A 118 -3.48 -3.09 -0.73
C PHE A 118 -2.42 -4.04 -0.15
N VAL A 119 -1.52 -4.52 -1.00
CA VAL A 119 -0.35 -5.27 -0.58
C VAL A 119 0.78 -4.27 -0.30
N SER A 120 1.20 -4.18 0.95
CA SER A 120 2.13 -3.14 1.41
C SER A 120 3.26 -3.70 2.26
N HIS A 121 4.42 -3.05 2.20
CA HIS A 121 5.52 -3.25 3.15
C HIS A 121 5.23 -2.75 4.58
N ALA A 122 4.03 -2.20 4.85
CA ALA A 122 3.64 -1.66 6.16
C ALA A 122 4.51 -0.49 6.66
N GLY A 123 5.05 0.32 5.75
CA GLY A 123 5.68 1.59 6.13
C GLY A 123 4.66 2.57 6.73
N LEU A 124 5.11 3.43 7.65
CA LEU A 124 4.23 4.36 8.39
C LEU A 124 3.26 5.14 7.51
N ASN A 125 3.73 5.70 6.38
CA ASN A 125 2.87 6.44 5.46
C ASN A 125 1.79 5.55 4.84
N SER A 126 2.14 4.32 4.43
CA SER A 126 1.18 3.36 3.90
C SER A 126 0.14 2.96 4.93
N VAL A 127 0.55 2.81 6.19
CA VAL A 127 -0.35 2.48 7.30
C VAL A 127 -1.31 3.64 7.59
N LEU A 128 -0.84 4.89 7.59
CA LEU A 128 -1.70 6.07 7.75
C LEU A 128 -2.66 6.26 6.57
N GLU A 129 -2.23 5.96 5.34
CA GLU A 129 -3.15 5.93 4.18
C GLU A 129 -4.21 4.84 4.35
N LEU A 130 -3.85 3.68 4.92
CA LEU A 130 -4.79 2.60 5.20
C LEU A 130 -5.83 2.97 6.25
N THR A 131 -5.42 3.61 7.36
CA THR A 131 -6.37 4.05 8.39
C THR A 131 -7.37 5.05 7.84
N THR A 132 -6.90 5.97 6.99
CA THR A 132 -7.74 7.02 6.41
C THR A 132 -8.65 6.47 5.32
N SER A 133 -8.18 5.51 4.52
CA SER A 133 -8.95 4.96 3.39
C SER A 133 -9.88 3.80 3.78
N GLY A 134 -9.67 3.16 4.93
CA GLY A 134 -10.46 2.01 5.39
C GLY A 134 -10.37 0.80 4.47
N LYS A 135 -9.29 0.67 3.68
CA LYS A 135 -9.09 -0.41 2.72
C LYS A 135 -8.44 -1.62 3.38
N PRO A 136 -8.86 -2.86 3.05
CA PRO A 136 -8.16 -4.06 3.51
C PRO A 136 -6.73 -4.11 2.97
N ALA A 137 -5.81 -4.67 3.75
CA ALA A 137 -4.40 -4.78 3.38
C ALA A 137 -3.77 -6.13 3.70
N ILE A 138 -2.80 -6.53 2.87
CA ILE A 138 -1.86 -7.62 3.16
C ILE A 138 -0.51 -6.98 3.47
N LEU A 139 -0.02 -7.19 4.68
CA LEU A 139 1.22 -6.58 5.16
C LEU A 139 2.39 -7.54 5.01
N VAL A 140 3.41 -7.12 4.27
CA VAL A 140 4.65 -7.85 3.99
C VAL A 140 5.84 -7.00 4.46
N PRO A 141 6.07 -6.91 5.79
CA PRO A 141 7.13 -6.07 6.32
C PRO A 141 8.51 -6.53 5.83
N LEU A 142 9.36 -5.58 5.45
CA LEU A 142 10.68 -5.80 4.87
C LEU A 142 11.81 -5.41 5.84
N PHE A 143 11.73 -4.25 6.50
CA PHE A 143 12.78 -3.74 7.37
C PHE A 143 12.27 -2.72 8.40
N ALA A 144 13.18 -2.26 9.28
CA ALA A 144 12.93 -1.25 10.30
C ALA A 144 11.72 -1.58 11.21
N ASP A 145 10.85 -0.60 11.42
CA ASP A 145 9.71 -0.62 12.33
C ASP A 145 8.45 -1.28 11.73
N GLN A 146 8.49 -1.70 10.46
CA GLN A 146 7.36 -2.31 9.74
C GLN A 146 6.85 -3.59 10.42
N PHE A 147 7.74 -4.34 11.09
CA PHE A 147 7.38 -5.58 11.80
C PHE A 147 6.45 -5.37 13.00
N ARG A 148 6.24 -4.12 13.43
CA ARG A 148 5.25 -3.78 14.46
C ARG A 148 3.82 -4.14 14.03
N TYR A 149 3.53 -4.04 12.73
CA TYR A 149 2.19 -4.31 12.20
C TYR A 149 1.98 -5.79 11.81
N LYS A 150 2.87 -6.69 12.26
CA LYS A 150 2.81 -8.12 11.93
C LYS A 150 1.73 -8.89 12.71
N ASN A 151 1.18 -8.29 13.78
CA ASN A 151 0.09 -8.88 14.54
C ASN A 151 -1.29 -8.38 14.06
N PRO A 152 -2.29 -9.27 13.95
CA PRO A 152 -3.56 -9.00 13.29
C PRO A 152 -4.47 -8.17 14.21
N LEU A 153 -4.31 -6.85 14.19
CA LEU A 153 -5.32 -5.90 14.69
C LEU A 153 -5.80 -4.92 13.61
N LEU A 154 -5.38 -5.14 12.37
CA LEU A 154 -5.89 -4.43 11.21
C LEU A 154 -6.92 -5.34 10.56
N PHE A 155 -8.19 -4.96 10.76
CA PHE A 155 -9.42 -5.67 10.46
C PHE A 155 -9.54 -6.22 9.04
#